data_AF-A0A8J7H814-F1
#
_entry.id   AF-A0A8J7H814-F1
#
_cell.length_a   1.000
_cell.length_b   1.000
_cell.length_c   1.000
_cell.angle_alpha   90.00
_cell.angle_beta   90.00
_cell.angle_gamma   90.00
#
_symmetry.space_group_name_H-M   'P 1'
#
loop_
_entity.id
_entity.type
_entity.pdbx_description
1 polymer ?
#
loop_
_entity_poly.entity_id
_entity_poly.type
_entity_poly.pdbx_seq_one_letter_code
_entity_poly.pdbx_strand_id
1 'polypeptide(L)'
;MTIRLVAPALLLLLLTSGPEVHAQPLVPSKDSTVAPYLLPDAPTFDQTIPQFRTRYNLSNPSLTMGEFRAVDTGEPGAPLTRAASRINAQLYASTALERGTGKIKTMQLTYHPQAGDPETGARRAQAIQYMAALLRHFIPSLSEEQSNKKITELLDIGKRQGFYQQTEGALRYVVADNGEKGITFAVEPIKLTLSEP
;
A
#
# COMPACT_ATOMS: atom_id res chain seq x y z
N MET A 1 -68.25 -22.26 46.37
CA MET A 1 -67.06 -21.77 47.09
C MET A 1 -65.83 -22.23 46.30
N THR A 2 -65.33 -21.39 45.38
CA THR A 2 -64.15 -20.49 45.55
C THR A 2 -62.85 -21.28 45.71
N ILE A 3 -62.13 -21.57 44.62
CA ILE A 3 -61.08 -20.78 43.93
C ILE A 3 -59.66 -21.19 44.38
N ARG A 4 -58.92 -21.78 43.40
CA ARG A 4 -57.50 -21.57 42.98
C ARG A 4 -56.38 -21.79 44.03
N LEU A 5 -55.11 -22.06 43.70
CA LEU A 5 -54.29 -21.73 42.54
C LEU A 5 -53.06 -22.68 42.54
N VAL A 6 -52.72 -23.22 41.38
CA VAL A 6 -51.44 -23.90 41.10
C VAL A 6 -50.39 -22.83 40.81
N ALA A 7 -49.20 -22.93 41.38
CA ALA A 7 -48.05 -22.10 41.00
C ALA A 7 -46.79 -22.99 40.87
N PRO A 8 -46.21 -23.13 39.66
CA PRO A 8 -44.91 -23.76 39.47
C PRO A 8 -43.79 -22.73 39.26
N ALA A 9 -42.55 -23.21 39.45
CA ALA A 9 -41.28 -22.74 38.89
C ALA A 9 -40.75 -21.35 39.31
N LEU A 10 -39.48 -21.30 39.72
CA LEU A 10 -38.41 -20.69 38.91
C LEU A 10 -37.02 -20.94 39.54
N LEU A 11 -36.17 -21.70 38.84
CA LEU A 11 -34.73 -21.83 39.10
C LEU A 11 -34.02 -20.84 38.17
N LEU A 12 -33.42 -19.78 38.70
CA LEU A 12 -32.61 -18.83 37.92
C LEU A 12 -31.14 -19.31 37.93
N LEU A 13 -30.67 -19.87 36.81
CA LEU A 13 -29.24 -19.94 36.49
C LEU A 13 -28.82 -18.62 35.81
N LEU A 14 -27.89 -17.89 36.43
CA LEU A 14 -27.21 -16.75 35.83
C LEU A 14 -26.08 -17.25 34.91
N LEU A 15 -26.30 -17.22 33.60
CA LEU A 15 -25.25 -17.41 32.59
C LEU A 15 -24.51 -16.08 32.39
N THR A 16 -23.24 -16.01 32.76
CA THR A 16 -22.37 -14.86 32.51
C THR A 16 -21.90 -14.87 31.06
N SER A 17 -22.48 -14.00 30.23
CA SER A 17 -22.01 -13.73 28.87
C SER A 17 -20.80 -12.80 28.93
N GLY A 18 -19.61 -13.31 28.56
CA GLY A 18 -18.46 -12.46 28.29
C GLY A 18 -18.65 -11.69 26.98
N PRO A 19 -18.01 -10.52 26.79
CA PRO A 19 -18.10 -9.81 25.51
C PRO A 19 -17.32 -10.59 24.44
N GLU A 20 -18.04 -11.09 23.42
CA GLU A 20 -17.41 -11.41 22.14
C GLU A 20 -16.81 -10.13 21.56
N VAL A 21 -15.47 -10.08 21.46
CA VAL A 21 -14.80 -9.12 20.58
C VAL A 21 -15.07 -9.60 19.16
N HIS A 22 -16.21 -9.16 18.62
CA HIS A 22 -16.55 -9.38 17.22
C HIS A 22 -15.58 -8.55 16.38
N ALA A 23 -14.58 -9.21 15.78
CA ALA A 23 -13.77 -8.63 14.72
C ALA A 23 -14.72 -8.24 13.59
N GLN A 24 -15.07 -6.96 13.49
CA GLN A 24 -15.91 -6.47 12.40
C GLN A 24 -15.24 -6.82 11.08
N PRO A 25 -15.89 -7.57 10.19
CA PRO A 25 -15.45 -7.70 8.81
C PRO A 25 -15.36 -6.29 8.25
N LEU A 26 -14.21 -5.94 7.69
CA LEU A 26 -14.02 -4.68 6.99
C LEU A 26 -15.05 -4.65 5.86
N VAL A 27 -16.16 -3.94 6.06
CA VAL A 27 -17.18 -3.75 5.03
C VAL A 27 -16.48 -3.00 3.90
N PRO A 28 -16.32 -3.58 2.70
CA PRO A 28 -15.73 -2.85 1.59
C PRO A 28 -16.63 -1.66 1.28
N SER A 29 -16.05 -0.47 1.29
CA SER A 29 -16.72 0.76 0.87
C SER A 29 -17.25 0.60 -0.56
N LYS A 30 -18.42 1.19 -0.81
CA LYS A 30 -19.33 0.91 -1.94
C LYS A 30 -18.83 1.34 -3.34
N ASP A 31 -17.56 1.74 -3.46
CA ASP A 31 -16.87 2.03 -4.72
C ASP A 31 -15.51 1.32 -4.73
N SER A 32 -15.49 -0.02 -4.67
CA SER A 32 -14.25 -0.77 -4.87
C SER A 32 -13.85 -0.72 -6.35
N THR A 33 -13.35 0.44 -6.78
CA THR A 33 -12.70 0.56 -8.07
C THR A 33 -11.48 -0.36 -8.03
N VAL A 34 -11.50 -1.39 -8.88
CA VAL A 34 -10.38 -2.32 -9.04
C VAL A 34 -9.11 -1.50 -9.30
N ALA A 35 -8.04 -1.76 -8.53
CA ALA A 35 -6.80 -1.01 -8.67
C ALA A 35 -6.29 -1.10 -10.13
N PRO A 36 -5.93 0.00 -10.80
CA PRO A 36 -5.84 -0.04 -12.26
C PRO A 36 -4.69 -0.92 -12.79
N TYR A 37 -3.65 -1.18 -12.00
CA TYR A 37 -2.59 -2.13 -12.35
C TYR A 37 -3.06 -3.60 -12.39
N LEU A 38 -4.25 -3.91 -11.85
CA LEU A 38 -4.87 -5.24 -11.90
C LEU A 38 -5.65 -5.48 -13.19
N LEU A 39 -5.85 -4.46 -14.03
CA LEU A 39 -6.57 -4.62 -15.29
C LEU A 39 -5.76 -5.48 -16.29
N PRO A 40 -6.41 -6.31 -17.12
CA PRO A 40 -5.72 -7.19 -18.07
C PRO A 40 -4.70 -6.47 -18.95
N ASP A 41 -5.08 -5.32 -19.51
CA ASP A 41 -4.25 -4.49 -20.38
C ASP A 41 -3.48 -3.39 -19.63
N ALA A 42 -3.37 -3.50 -18.31
CA ALA A 42 -2.61 -2.54 -17.52
C ALA A 42 -1.15 -2.53 -18.01
N PRO A 43 -0.58 -1.34 -18.29
CA PRO A 43 0.77 -1.22 -18.82
C PRO A 43 1.81 -1.71 -17.81
N THR A 44 3.02 -1.93 -18.31
CA THR A 44 4.20 -2.23 -17.50
C THR A 44 5.27 -1.17 -17.72
N PHE A 45 6.12 -0.95 -16.72
CA PHE A 45 7.40 -0.32 -16.98
C PHE A 45 8.26 -1.25 -17.83
N ASP A 46 9.09 -0.69 -18.71
CA ASP A 46 10.01 -1.47 -19.53
C ASP A 46 11.26 -1.91 -18.75
N GLN A 47 11.03 -2.52 -17.59
CA GLN A 47 12.06 -3.11 -16.75
C GLN A 47 11.50 -4.21 -15.87
N THR A 48 12.33 -5.21 -15.62
CA THR A 48 12.08 -6.24 -14.60
C THR A 48 12.55 -5.79 -13.23
N ILE A 49 12.13 -6.48 -12.17
CA ILE A 49 12.55 -6.15 -10.80
C ILE A 49 14.06 -6.22 -10.55
N PRO A 50 14.79 -7.25 -11.04
CA PRO A 50 16.26 -7.25 -10.92
C PRO A 50 16.91 -6.04 -11.59
N GLN A 51 16.44 -5.65 -12.78
CA GLN A 51 16.96 -4.48 -13.49
C GLN A 51 16.65 -3.17 -12.75
N PHE A 52 15.43 -3.02 -12.23
CA PHE A 52 15.03 -1.90 -11.37
C PHE A 52 15.98 -1.79 -10.18
N ARG A 53 16.13 -2.86 -9.39
CA ARG A 53 16.91 -2.83 -8.16
C ARG A 53 18.37 -2.49 -8.41
N THR A 54 18.98 -3.09 -9.43
CA THR A 54 20.38 -2.79 -9.79
C THR A 54 20.57 -1.30 -10.08
N ARG A 55 19.71 -0.72 -10.92
CA ARG A 55 19.80 0.71 -11.27
C ARG A 55 19.46 1.64 -10.09
N TYR A 56 18.46 1.27 -9.31
CA TYR A 56 18.03 2.03 -8.13
C TYR A 56 19.16 2.07 -7.08
N ASN A 57 19.76 0.92 -6.74
CA ASN A 57 20.85 0.85 -5.76
C ASN A 57 22.11 1.57 -6.26
N LEU A 58 22.43 1.47 -7.55
CA LEU A 58 23.55 2.19 -8.16
C LEU A 58 23.38 3.71 -8.02
N SER A 59 22.16 4.21 -8.18
CA SER A 59 21.84 5.64 -8.10
C SER A 59 21.67 6.14 -6.67
N ASN A 60 21.47 5.25 -5.70
CA ASN A 60 21.14 5.57 -4.31
C ASN A 60 21.92 4.68 -3.32
N PRO A 61 23.26 4.82 -3.23
CA PRO A 61 24.10 3.92 -2.43
C PRO A 61 23.80 3.97 -0.92
N SER A 62 23.20 5.05 -0.41
CA SER A 62 22.79 5.20 1.00
C SER A 62 21.36 4.74 1.28
N LEU A 63 20.55 4.48 0.25
CA LEU A 63 19.13 4.12 0.35
C LEU A 63 18.84 2.85 -0.44
N THR A 64 19.62 1.79 -0.22
CA THR A 64 19.52 0.56 -1.02
C THR A 64 18.31 -0.30 -0.67
N MET A 65 17.84 -1.07 -1.65
CA MET A 65 16.84 -2.11 -1.49
C MET A 65 17.47 -3.48 -1.62
N GLY A 66 17.01 -4.41 -0.78
CA GLY A 66 17.39 -5.82 -0.85
C GLY A 66 16.73 -6.57 -2.02
N GLU A 67 16.94 -7.88 -2.06
CA GLU A 67 16.24 -8.75 -3.00
C GLU A 67 14.72 -8.69 -2.80
N PHE A 68 13.99 -8.77 -3.90
CA PHE A 68 12.53 -8.92 -3.89
C PHE A 68 12.21 -10.41 -3.90
N ARG A 69 11.39 -10.83 -2.94
CA ARG A 69 10.93 -12.22 -2.82
C ARG A 69 9.47 -12.31 -3.22
N ALA A 70 9.11 -13.37 -3.93
CA ALA A 70 7.71 -13.63 -4.26
C ALA A 70 6.88 -13.73 -2.98
N VAL A 71 5.69 -13.13 -3.01
CA VAL A 71 4.70 -13.21 -1.94
C VAL A 71 3.63 -14.19 -2.39
N ASP A 72 3.49 -15.29 -1.67
CA ASP A 72 2.42 -16.23 -1.91
C ASP A 72 1.08 -15.59 -1.53
N THR A 73 0.16 -15.59 -2.47
CA THR A 73 -1.19 -15.03 -2.28
C THR A 73 -2.21 -16.12 -2.01
N GLY A 74 -1.84 -17.39 -2.15
CA GLY A 74 -2.76 -18.52 -2.04
C GLY A 74 -3.81 -18.57 -3.15
N GLU A 75 -3.70 -17.75 -4.19
CA GLU A 75 -4.63 -17.68 -5.33
C GLU A 75 -4.05 -18.43 -6.55
N PRO A 76 -4.49 -19.66 -6.83
CA PRO A 76 -4.04 -20.41 -7.99
C PRO A 76 -4.41 -19.65 -9.26
N GLY A 77 -3.43 -19.40 -10.13
CA GLY A 77 -3.67 -18.74 -11.41
C GLY A 77 -3.79 -17.22 -11.35
N ALA A 78 -3.52 -16.55 -10.22
CA ALA A 78 -3.58 -15.09 -10.09
C ALA A 78 -2.90 -14.35 -11.27
N PRO A 79 -3.51 -13.32 -11.89
CA PRO A 79 -3.00 -12.76 -13.16
C PRO A 79 -1.61 -12.11 -13.06
N LEU A 80 -1.11 -11.92 -11.84
CA LEU A 80 0.14 -11.23 -11.54
C LEU A 80 0.96 -12.01 -10.51
N THR A 81 2.28 -11.79 -10.53
CA THR A 81 3.16 -12.21 -9.44
C THR A 81 3.37 -11.04 -8.49
N ARG A 82 3.17 -11.24 -7.19
CA ARG A 82 3.51 -10.23 -6.18
C ARG A 82 4.89 -10.51 -5.62
N ALA A 83 5.66 -9.46 -5.36
CA ALA A 83 6.94 -9.57 -4.68
C ALA A 83 7.16 -8.41 -3.70
N ALA A 84 8.01 -8.63 -2.70
CA ALA A 84 8.34 -7.61 -1.71
C ALA A 84 9.79 -7.70 -1.26
N SER A 85 10.36 -6.56 -0.87
CA SER A 85 11.66 -6.43 -0.23
C SER A 85 11.50 -5.67 1.08
N ARG A 86 12.07 -6.21 2.16
CA ARG A 86 12.13 -5.54 3.45
C ARG A 86 13.33 -4.61 3.47
N ILE A 87 13.10 -3.31 3.62
CA ILE A 87 14.18 -2.31 3.74
C ILE A 87 14.62 -2.24 5.21
N ASN A 88 13.66 -2.14 6.13
CA ASN A 88 13.89 -2.26 7.57
C ASN A 88 12.64 -2.79 8.28
N ALA A 89 12.55 -2.66 9.62
CA ALA A 89 11.42 -3.18 10.37
C ALA A 89 10.09 -2.45 10.11
N GLN A 90 10.15 -1.19 9.68
CA GLN A 90 8.99 -0.32 9.47
C GLN A 90 8.74 0.02 7.99
N LEU A 91 9.73 -0.15 7.11
CA LEU A 91 9.67 0.24 5.70
C LEU A 91 9.85 -0.97 4.77
N TYR A 92 8.91 -1.12 3.83
CA TYR A 92 8.86 -2.23 2.88
C TYR A 92 8.61 -1.70 1.48
N ALA A 93 9.27 -2.30 0.49
CA ALA A 93 8.97 -2.14 -0.92
C ALA A 93 8.15 -3.34 -1.42
N SER A 94 7.10 -3.09 -2.18
CA SER A 94 6.27 -4.13 -2.79
C SER A 94 5.99 -3.82 -4.25
N THR A 95 5.65 -4.85 -5.01
CA THR A 95 5.42 -4.74 -6.44
C THR A 95 4.44 -5.81 -6.92
N ALA A 96 3.69 -5.49 -7.98
CA ALA A 96 2.98 -6.46 -8.80
C ALA A 96 3.66 -6.55 -10.17
N LEU A 97 3.85 -7.78 -10.63
CA LEU A 97 4.59 -8.11 -11.83
C LEU A 97 3.67 -8.79 -12.83
N GLU A 98 3.83 -8.42 -14.10
CA GLU A 98 3.23 -9.14 -15.20
C GLU A 98 3.76 -10.57 -15.25
N ARG A 99 2.85 -11.54 -15.26
CA ARG A 99 3.21 -12.96 -15.36
C ARG A 99 3.92 -13.22 -16.69
N GLY A 100 4.96 -14.04 -16.65
CA GLY A 100 5.73 -14.44 -17.84
C GLY A 100 6.88 -13.48 -18.18
N THR A 101 6.66 -12.17 -18.10
CA THR A 101 7.71 -11.17 -18.40
C THR A 101 8.47 -10.71 -17.16
N GLY A 102 7.82 -10.73 -15.99
CA GLY A 102 8.39 -10.16 -14.76
C GLY A 102 8.54 -8.64 -14.79
N LYS A 103 7.94 -7.97 -15.79
CA LYS A 103 7.90 -6.52 -15.89
C LYS A 103 6.99 -5.92 -14.83
N ILE A 104 7.35 -4.74 -14.38
CA ILE A 104 6.72 -4.09 -13.23
C ILE A 104 5.42 -3.41 -13.64
N LYS A 105 4.29 -3.75 -12.99
CA LYS A 105 3.01 -3.02 -13.13
C LYS A 105 2.84 -1.91 -12.09
N THR A 106 3.45 -2.05 -10.93
CA THR A 106 3.45 -1.03 -9.87
C THR A 106 4.66 -1.21 -8.96
N MET A 107 5.22 -0.10 -8.45
CA MET A 107 6.17 -0.10 -7.34
C MET A 107 5.58 0.69 -6.20
N GLN A 108 5.55 0.09 -5.00
CA GLN A 108 5.02 0.70 -3.80
C GLN A 108 6.05 0.68 -2.68
N LEU A 109 6.10 1.75 -1.91
CA LEU A 109 6.79 1.85 -0.63
C LEU A 109 5.76 2.10 0.46
N THR A 110 5.86 1.36 1.56
CA THR A 110 4.98 1.54 2.71
C THR A 110 5.76 1.58 4.01
N TYR A 111 5.57 2.67 4.75
CA TYR A 111 6.09 2.88 6.09
C TYR A 111 4.98 2.67 7.12
N HIS A 112 5.22 1.79 8.08
CA HIS A 112 4.34 1.52 9.21
C HIS A 112 5.08 1.93 10.49
N PRO A 113 4.65 3.01 11.18
CA PRO A 113 5.28 3.43 12.42
C PRO A 113 5.10 2.35 13.50
N GLN A 114 6.09 2.27 14.38
CA GLN A 114 6.04 1.38 15.53
C GLN A 114 5.58 2.18 16.75
N ALA A 115 4.62 1.65 17.51
CA ALA A 115 4.13 2.31 18.72
C ALA A 115 5.26 2.49 19.76
N GLY A 116 5.31 3.67 20.39
CA GLY A 116 6.30 4.00 21.42
C GLY A 116 7.72 4.24 20.90
N ASP A 117 7.90 4.33 19.59
CA ASP A 117 9.20 4.53 18.99
C ASP A 117 9.65 6.01 19.05
N PRO A 118 10.71 6.36 19.81
CA PRO A 118 11.13 7.74 20.01
C PRO A 118 11.67 8.40 18.73
N GLU A 119 12.11 7.63 17.73
CA GLU A 119 12.63 8.18 16.46
C GLU A 119 11.61 8.08 15.30
N THR A 120 10.32 7.94 15.61
CA THR A 120 9.23 7.88 14.61
C THR A 120 9.34 9.01 13.57
N GLY A 121 9.67 10.23 14.00
CA GLY A 121 9.88 11.37 13.10
C GLY A 121 11.03 11.15 12.11
N ALA A 122 12.19 10.68 12.60
CA ALA A 122 13.36 10.40 11.76
C ALA A 122 13.11 9.23 10.80
N ARG A 123 12.43 8.16 11.25
CA ARG A 123 12.07 7.02 10.39
C ARG A 123 11.05 7.40 9.32
N ARG A 124 10.07 8.24 9.64
CA ARG A 124 9.14 8.80 8.64
C ARG A 124 9.88 9.66 7.62
N ALA A 125 10.84 10.49 8.06
CA ALA A 125 11.66 11.28 7.15
C ALA A 125 12.50 10.39 6.22
N GLN A 126 13.11 9.31 6.74
CA GLN A 126 13.82 8.35 5.92
C GLN A 126 12.89 7.65 4.92
N ALA A 127 11.67 7.28 5.31
CA ALA A 127 10.69 6.72 4.38
C ALA A 127 10.37 7.68 3.23
N ILE A 128 10.23 8.98 3.51
CA ILE A 128 10.04 10.00 2.48
C ILE A 128 11.25 10.08 1.54
N GLN A 129 12.48 9.96 2.04
CA GLN A 129 13.68 9.91 1.20
C GLN A 129 13.67 8.70 0.24
N TYR A 130 13.26 7.52 0.71
CA TYR A 130 13.08 6.34 -0.15
C TYR A 130 11.99 6.57 -1.21
N MET A 131 10.87 7.19 -0.84
CA MET A 131 9.78 7.50 -1.78
C MET A 131 10.23 8.52 -2.84
N ALA A 132 11.01 9.53 -2.45
CA ALA A 132 11.57 10.52 -3.36
C ALA A 132 12.62 9.90 -4.29
N ALA A 133 13.48 9.02 -3.78
CA ALA A 133 14.42 8.25 -4.59
C ALA A 133 13.71 7.33 -5.59
N LEU A 134 12.60 6.70 -5.18
CA LEU A 134 11.77 5.89 -6.07
C LEU A 134 11.14 6.73 -7.18
N LEU A 135 10.57 7.90 -6.85
CA LEU A 135 10.01 8.83 -7.82
C LEU A 135 11.07 9.25 -8.86
N ARG A 136 12.26 9.64 -8.40
CA ARG A 136 13.38 10.06 -9.26
C ARG A 136 13.89 8.95 -10.17
N HIS A 137 13.77 7.68 -9.78
CA HIS A 137 14.08 6.54 -10.66
C HIS A 137 13.21 6.54 -11.93
N PHE A 138 11.92 6.89 -11.80
CA PHE A 138 10.99 6.93 -12.93
C PHE A 138 10.91 8.30 -13.61
N ILE A 139 11.44 9.34 -12.97
CA ILE A 139 11.52 10.70 -13.52
C ILE A 139 12.94 11.24 -13.29
N PRO A 140 13.93 10.77 -14.09
CA PRO A 140 15.33 11.08 -13.86
C PRO A 140 15.68 12.57 -14.05
N SER A 141 14.76 13.37 -14.62
CA SER A 141 14.91 14.82 -14.74
C SER A 141 14.67 15.59 -13.43
N LEU A 142 14.08 14.96 -12.41
CA LEU A 142 13.90 15.60 -11.10
C LEU A 142 15.20 15.61 -10.31
N SER A 143 15.53 16.74 -9.69
CA SER A 143 16.54 16.81 -8.64
C SER A 143 16.07 16.11 -7.37
N GLU A 144 17.00 15.86 -6.44
CA GLU A 144 16.66 15.33 -5.12
C GLU A 144 15.69 16.26 -4.36
N GLU A 145 15.93 17.56 -4.39
CA GLU A 145 15.05 18.55 -3.75
C GLU A 145 13.65 18.56 -4.37
N GLN A 146 13.56 18.55 -5.71
CA GLN A 146 12.27 18.52 -6.41
C GLN A 146 11.50 17.23 -6.11
N SER A 147 12.20 16.11 -6.00
CA SER A 147 11.58 14.81 -5.68
C SER A 147 11.04 14.79 -4.25
N ASN A 148 11.79 15.30 -3.28
CA ASN A 148 11.35 15.40 -1.88
C ASN A 148 10.16 16.35 -1.73
N LYS A 149 10.22 17.52 -2.38
CA LYS A 149 9.11 18.48 -2.40
C LYS A 149 7.83 17.83 -2.95
N LYS A 150 7.94 17.16 -4.09
CA LYS A 150 6.78 16.51 -4.73
C LYS A 150 6.17 15.39 -3.88
N ILE A 151 6.99 14.52 -3.26
CA ILE A 151 6.46 13.49 -2.35
C ILE A 151 5.75 14.13 -1.15
N THR A 152 6.30 15.21 -0.61
CA THR A 152 5.69 15.92 0.52
C THR A 152 4.33 16.51 0.12
N GLU A 153 4.25 17.18 -1.02
CA GLU A 153 2.99 17.72 -1.57
C GLU A 153 1.95 16.62 -1.80
N LEU A 154 2.34 15.48 -2.41
CA LEU A 154 1.43 14.35 -2.62
C LEU A 154 0.90 13.79 -1.29
N LEU A 155 1.77 13.60 -0.29
CA LEU A 155 1.38 13.11 1.03
C LEU A 155 0.47 14.10 1.77
N ASP A 156 0.75 15.40 1.68
CA ASP A 156 -0.07 16.44 2.29
C ASP A 156 -1.46 16.51 1.68
N ILE A 157 -1.57 16.38 0.35
CA ILE A 157 -2.85 16.26 -0.34
C ILE A 157 -3.58 14.99 0.12
N GLY A 158 -2.91 13.82 0.07
CA GLY A 158 -3.54 12.53 0.39
C GLY A 158 -3.90 12.32 1.86
N LYS A 159 -3.46 13.22 2.75
CA LYS A 159 -3.68 13.13 4.19
C LYS A 159 -5.17 13.05 4.54
N ARG A 160 -5.55 11.98 5.24
CA ARG A 160 -6.94 11.69 5.68
C ARG A 160 -7.96 11.48 4.55
N GLN A 161 -7.52 11.38 3.28
CA GLN A 161 -8.42 11.06 2.15
C GLN A 161 -8.65 9.55 1.98
N GLY A 162 -8.02 8.71 2.82
CA GLY A 162 -8.01 7.25 2.69
C GLY A 162 -7.06 6.78 1.59
N PHE A 163 -7.20 7.35 0.38
CA PHE A 163 -6.23 7.26 -0.70
C PHE A 163 -6.39 8.48 -1.64
N TYR A 164 -5.29 8.93 -2.26
CA TYR A 164 -5.26 9.96 -3.29
C TYR A 164 -4.47 9.47 -4.50
N GLN A 165 -4.89 9.85 -5.70
CA GLN A 165 -4.18 9.51 -6.93
C GLN A 165 -4.04 10.74 -7.83
N GLN A 166 -2.89 10.84 -8.50
CA GLN A 166 -2.58 11.91 -9.43
C GLN A 166 -1.87 11.35 -10.65
N THR A 167 -2.32 11.76 -11.84
CA THR A 167 -1.69 11.35 -13.10
C THR A 167 -0.88 12.51 -13.65
N GLU A 168 0.36 12.24 -14.05
CA GLU A 168 1.23 13.20 -14.72
C GLU A 168 2.07 12.51 -15.80
N GLY A 169 1.94 12.98 -17.03
CA GLY A 169 2.59 12.33 -18.17
C GLY A 169 2.21 10.86 -18.25
N ALA A 170 3.20 9.97 -18.35
CA ALA A 170 2.98 8.52 -18.44
C ALA A 170 2.92 7.81 -17.07
N LEU A 171 2.78 8.55 -15.96
CA LEU A 171 2.78 8.01 -14.61
C LEU A 171 1.50 8.34 -13.85
N ARG A 172 1.06 7.41 -13.02
CA ARG A 172 0.10 7.64 -11.94
C ARG A 172 0.82 7.45 -10.61
N TYR A 173 0.65 8.41 -9.72
CA TYR A 173 1.04 8.30 -8.31
C TYR A 173 -0.19 7.92 -7.50
N VAL A 174 -0.01 7.02 -6.55
CA VAL A 174 -1.03 6.66 -5.57
C VAL A 174 -0.42 6.85 -4.19
N VAL A 175 -1.11 7.57 -3.32
CA VAL A 175 -0.64 7.85 -1.96
C VAL A 175 -1.72 7.63 -0.94
N ALA A 176 -1.31 7.19 0.24
CA ALA A 176 -2.15 7.16 1.42
C ALA A 176 -1.32 7.67 2.60
N ASP A 177 -1.76 8.75 3.25
CA ASP A 177 -1.22 9.18 4.53
C ASP A 177 -2.31 9.04 5.59
N ASN A 178 -2.14 8.00 6.40
CA ASN A 178 -3.06 7.64 7.48
C ASN A 178 -2.59 8.18 8.84
N GLY A 179 -1.76 9.23 8.83
CA GLY A 179 -1.19 9.85 10.03
C GLY A 179 -0.35 8.86 10.82
N GLU A 180 -0.74 8.62 12.07
CA GLU A 180 -0.05 7.69 12.98
C GLU A 180 -0.10 6.23 12.54
N LYS A 181 -0.88 5.87 11.52
CA LYS A 181 -0.90 4.51 10.96
C LYS A 181 0.11 4.30 9.83
N GLY A 182 0.79 5.36 9.40
CA GLY A 182 1.83 5.29 8.38
C GLY A 182 1.46 5.86 7.03
N ILE A 183 2.40 5.71 6.09
CA ILE A 183 2.34 6.31 4.76
C ILE A 183 2.66 5.29 3.67
N THR A 184 1.97 5.42 2.54
CA THR A 184 2.18 4.65 1.31
C THR A 184 2.39 5.60 0.15
N PHE A 185 3.36 5.29 -0.71
CA PHE A 185 3.49 5.88 -2.04
C PHE A 185 3.68 4.77 -3.05
N ALA A 186 2.96 4.82 -4.16
CA ALA A 186 3.13 3.95 -5.31
C ALA A 186 3.23 4.75 -6.60
N VAL A 187 3.96 4.18 -7.55
CA VAL A 187 4.14 4.71 -8.90
C VAL A 187 3.80 3.63 -9.92
N GLU A 188 2.94 3.99 -10.86
CA GLU A 188 2.34 3.10 -11.83
C GLU A 188 2.50 3.71 -13.24
N PRO A 189 2.81 2.89 -14.25
CA PRO A 189 2.75 3.36 -15.63
C PRO A 189 1.28 3.56 -16.02
N ILE A 190 1.04 4.51 -16.92
CA ILE A 190 -0.26 4.65 -17.59
C ILE A 190 -0.10 4.57 -19.10
N LYS A 191 -1.12 4.03 -19.75
CA LYS A 191 -1.21 4.06 -21.21
C LYS A 191 -1.62 5.46 -21.60
N LEU A 192 -0.77 6.14 -22.37
CA LEU A 192 -1.14 7.41 -22.97
C LEU A 192 -2.12 7.14 -24.12
N THR A 193 -3.32 7.68 -24.02
CA THR A 193 -4.25 7.77 -25.14
C THR A 193 -4.13 9.17 -25.74
N LEU A 194 -4.04 9.25 -27.06
CA LEU A 194 -4.14 10.53 -27.74
C LEU A 194 -5.53 11.12 -27.45
N SER A 195 -5.60 12.41 -27.13
CA SER A 195 -6.88 13.11 -27.10
C SER A 195 -7.47 13.09 -28.50
N GLU A 196 -8.78 12.83 -28.61
CA GLU A 196 -9.48 12.99 -29.89
C GLU A 196 -9.35 14.46 -30.34
N PRO A 197 -9.11 14.70 -31.65
CA PRO A 197 -8.86 16.03 -32.20
C PRO A 197 -10.06 16.97 -32.09
#